data_AF-A0A9W6T3H1-F1
#
_entry.id   AF-A0A9W6T3H1-F1
#
_cell.length_a   1.000
_cell.length_b   1.000
_cell.length_c   1.000
_cell.angle_alpha   90.00
_cell.angle_beta   90.00
_cell.angle_gamma   90.00
#
_symmetry.space_group_name_H-M   'P 1'
#
loop_
_entity.id
_entity.type
_entity.pdbx_description
1 polymer ?
#
loop_
_entity_poly.entity_id
_entity_poly.type
_entity_poly.pdbx_seq_one_letter_code
_entity_poly.pdbx_strand_id
1 'polypeptide(L)'
;MAFSMSANLGAMFSGYLQSAAYKHLQGVHGLAGWKWGFIIDGIFTVPIAIFGLACFPGPLQSRLQSTKKPVWWMSEEEYQISCDRQEQSGIDGSRQLDWKVVKKTVLGWHVHFFATFWVLLNIVSLPDGTAMPLWLDWERKHNHRYTVSQVDNYTTFQGVISIVGQFFLAGLSDSYSIYPFLSFVQLCFIVSYSSLAAWNIPFAWKWICMLIIGLDSVNQAIVSGWINRVCRHDSRERAFVIGYSDAVSQAINIWTNIVFYPTSHAPKFHLGFIISTVAAILMLFLPILGHFGSKWDTQRRLKEIEQEVGEIRSSTDSVNLEVDHADSNEKKQ
;
A
#
# COMPACT_ATOMS: atom_id res chain seq x y z
N MET A 1 -0.54 -7.48 -4.00
CA MET A 1 -0.13 -7.48 -5.41
C MET A 1 -1.31 -7.28 -6.36
N ALA A 2 -2.32 -8.17 -6.38
CA ALA A 2 -3.45 -8.08 -7.30
C ALA A 2 -4.17 -6.72 -7.29
N PHE A 3 -4.43 -6.15 -6.11
CA PHE A 3 -5.10 -4.85 -5.96
C PHE A 3 -4.39 -3.70 -6.69
N SER A 4 -3.08 -3.52 -6.48
CA SER A 4 -2.34 -2.43 -7.13
C SER A 4 -2.14 -2.67 -8.63
N MET A 5 -2.06 -3.92 -9.07
CA MET A 5 -2.01 -4.26 -10.49
C MET A 5 -3.32 -3.91 -11.20
N SER A 6 -4.46 -4.24 -10.60
CA SER A 6 -5.77 -3.85 -11.16
C SER A 6 -5.96 -2.34 -11.21
N ALA A 7 -5.44 -1.60 -10.22
CA ALA A 7 -5.49 -0.14 -10.21
C ALA A 7 -4.70 0.46 -11.38
N ASN A 8 -3.47 -0.01 -11.62
CA ASN A 8 -2.64 0.44 -12.75
C ASN A 8 -3.24 0.06 -14.11
N LEU A 9 -3.80 -1.15 -14.23
CA LEU A 9 -4.54 -1.57 -15.42
C LEU A 9 -5.74 -0.66 -15.69
N GLY A 10 -6.53 -0.37 -14.66
CA GLY A 10 -7.67 0.55 -14.76
C GLY A 10 -7.26 1.94 -15.24
N ALA A 11 -6.18 2.50 -14.69
CA ALA A 11 -5.63 3.79 -15.13
C ALA A 11 -5.20 3.77 -16.60
N MET A 12 -4.58 2.68 -17.06
CA MET A 12 -4.20 2.52 -18.47
C MET A 12 -5.41 2.45 -19.40
N PHE A 13 -6.42 1.65 -19.05
CA PHE A 13 -7.65 1.54 -19.84
C PHE A 13 -8.39 2.89 -19.89
N SER A 14 -8.43 3.63 -18.79
CA SER A 14 -9.02 4.97 -18.73
C SER A 14 -8.33 5.93 -19.70
N GLY A 15 -6.99 5.93 -19.79
CA GLY A 15 -6.25 6.75 -20.76
C GLY A 15 -6.60 6.43 -22.22
N TYR A 16 -6.74 5.15 -22.58
CA TYR A 16 -7.16 4.75 -23.92
C TYR A 16 -8.62 5.13 -24.23
N LEU A 17 -9.52 4.95 -23.26
CA LEU A 17 -10.91 5.36 -23.39
C LEU A 17 -11.05 6.87 -23.57
N GLN A 18 -10.28 7.67 -22.82
CA GLN A 18 -10.25 9.12 -22.96
C GLN A 18 -9.72 9.54 -24.33
N SER A 19 -8.64 8.90 -24.80
CA SER A 19 -8.06 9.12 -26.13
C SER A 19 -9.05 8.78 -27.26
N ALA A 20 -9.78 7.66 -27.13
CA ALA A 20 -10.81 7.23 -28.08
C ALA A 20 -12.05 8.16 -28.05
N ALA A 21 -12.50 8.57 -26.87
CA ALA A 21 -13.59 9.52 -26.72
C ALA A 21 -13.24 10.88 -27.34
N TYR A 22 -11.99 11.32 -27.22
CA TYR A 22 -11.53 12.55 -27.86
C TYR A 22 -11.51 12.43 -29.40
N LYS A 23 -11.15 11.29 -29.96
CA LYS A 23 -11.11 11.08 -31.43
C LYS A 23 -12.48 10.90 -32.06
N HIS A 24 -13.38 10.17 -31.41
CA HIS A 24 -14.64 9.71 -32.01
C HIS A 24 -15.89 10.41 -31.49
N LEU A 25 -15.85 10.99 -30.28
CA LEU A 25 -17.02 11.58 -29.62
C LEU A 25 -16.90 13.09 -29.42
N GLN A 26 -15.86 13.74 -29.95
CA GLN A 26 -15.72 15.19 -29.90
C GLN A 26 -16.81 15.86 -30.74
N GLY A 27 -17.68 16.66 -30.09
CA GLY A 27 -18.77 17.39 -30.75
C GLY A 27 -20.05 16.57 -30.93
N VAL A 28 -20.04 15.27 -30.59
CA VAL A 28 -21.22 14.43 -30.59
C VAL A 28 -22.19 14.92 -29.51
N HIS A 29 -23.42 15.25 -29.91
CA HIS A 29 -24.45 15.88 -29.06
C HIS A 29 -24.01 17.23 -28.43
N GLY A 30 -23.06 17.95 -29.06
CA GLY A 30 -22.55 19.23 -28.54
C GLY A 30 -21.68 19.10 -27.29
N LEU A 31 -21.29 17.88 -26.92
CA LEU A 31 -20.44 17.61 -25.76
C LEU A 31 -18.97 17.52 -26.17
N ALA A 32 -18.09 18.03 -25.31
CA ALA A 32 -16.65 17.86 -25.46
C ALA A 32 -16.25 16.41 -25.14
N GLY A 33 -15.23 15.88 -25.82
CA GLY A 33 -14.81 14.47 -25.69
C GLY A 33 -14.47 14.04 -24.26
N TRP A 34 -13.98 14.95 -23.41
CA TRP A 34 -13.70 14.66 -22.00
C TRP A 34 -14.97 14.38 -21.17
N LYS A 35 -16.11 14.99 -21.51
CA LYS A 35 -17.39 14.75 -20.82
C LYS A 35 -17.93 13.34 -21.11
N TRP A 36 -17.72 12.87 -22.34
CA TRP A 36 -18.07 11.50 -22.72
C TRP A 36 -17.27 10.46 -21.93
N GLY A 37 -16.02 10.74 -21.59
CA GLY A 37 -15.22 9.90 -20.68
C GLY A 37 -15.93 9.65 -19.34
N PHE A 38 -16.38 10.73 -18.66
CA PHE A 38 -17.09 10.62 -17.38
C PHE A 38 -18.40 9.83 -17.48
N ILE A 39 -19.15 9.96 -18.57
CA ILE A 39 -20.41 9.23 -18.77
C ILE A 39 -20.13 7.74 -18.92
N ILE A 40 -19.13 7.38 -19.73
CA ILE A 40 -18.74 5.99 -19.97
C ILE A 40 -18.25 5.34 -18.66
N ASP A 41 -17.40 6.03 -17.91
CA ASP A 41 -16.92 5.56 -16.60
C ASP A 41 -18.08 5.34 -15.62
N GLY A 42 -19.08 6.23 -15.60
CA GLY A 42 -20.28 6.09 -14.78
C GLY A 42 -21.11 4.84 -15.13
N ILE A 43 -21.28 4.55 -16.43
CA ILE A 43 -22.05 3.39 -16.90
C ILE A 43 -21.39 2.07 -16.51
N PHE A 44 -20.06 2.00 -16.49
CA PHE A 44 -19.36 0.78 -16.04
C PHE A 44 -19.26 0.66 -14.52
N THR A 45 -19.05 1.77 -13.81
CA THR A 45 -18.85 1.75 -12.35
C THR A 45 -20.12 1.46 -11.57
N VAL A 46 -21.29 1.95 -12.01
CA VAL A 46 -22.57 1.75 -11.29
C VAL A 46 -22.95 0.25 -11.20
N PRO A 47 -22.98 -0.53 -12.30
CA PRO A 47 -23.25 -1.97 -12.22
C PRO A 47 -22.21 -2.72 -11.39
N ILE A 48 -20.92 -2.37 -11.49
CA ILE A 48 -19.86 -2.99 -10.70
C ILE A 48 -20.05 -2.70 -9.21
N ALA A 49 -20.46 -1.49 -8.83
CA ALA A 49 -20.77 -1.13 -7.46
C ALA A 49 -21.99 -1.90 -6.92
N ILE A 50 -23.06 -2.00 -7.71
CA ILE A 50 -24.25 -2.80 -7.37
C ILE A 50 -23.88 -4.28 -7.21
N PHE A 51 -23.06 -4.81 -8.13
CA PHE A 51 -22.55 -6.17 -8.06
C PHE A 51 -21.69 -6.38 -6.81
N GLY A 52 -20.83 -5.42 -6.47
CA GLY A 52 -20.02 -5.46 -5.26
C GLY A 52 -20.87 -5.53 -3.99
N LEU A 53 -21.93 -4.72 -3.90
CA LEU A 53 -22.88 -4.74 -2.78
C LEU A 53 -23.68 -6.05 -2.71
N ALA A 54 -23.99 -6.67 -3.86
CA ALA A 54 -24.77 -7.91 -3.91
C ALA A 54 -23.92 -9.17 -3.67
N CYS A 55 -22.64 -9.17 -4.08
CA CYS A 55 -21.79 -10.35 -4.05
C CYS A 55 -20.84 -10.41 -2.85
N PHE A 56 -20.36 -9.28 -2.32
CA PHE A 56 -19.48 -9.29 -1.16
C PHE A 56 -20.31 -9.23 0.14
N PRO A 57 -20.35 -10.31 0.94
CA PRO A 57 -20.83 -10.17 2.30
C PRO A 57 -19.84 -9.26 3.03
N GLY A 58 -20.35 -8.23 3.71
CA GLY A 58 -19.53 -7.46 4.67
C GLY A 58 -18.80 -8.39 5.63
N PRO A 59 -17.77 -7.90 6.35
CA PRO A 59 -16.84 -8.74 7.13
C PRO A 59 -17.58 -9.84 7.91
N LEU A 60 -17.29 -11.09 7.56
CA LEU A 60 -17.95 -12.32 8.03
C LEU A 60 -18.10 -12.34 9.57
N GLN A 61 -17.18 -11.69 10.28
CA GLN A 61 -17.13 -11.64 11.74
C GLN A 61 -18.07 -10.63 12.42
N SER A 62 -18.50 -9.55 11.77
CA SER A 62 -19.46 -8.60 12.39
C SER A 62 -20.84 -9.22 12.61
N ARG A 63 -21.09 -10.41 12.05
CA ARG A 63 -22.37 -11.09 12.06
C ARG A 63 -22.32 -12.52 12.59
N LEU A 64 -21.29 -12.90 13.36
CA LEU A 64 -21.32 -14.15 14.13
C LEU A 64 -22.51 -14.21 15.13
N GLN A 65 -23.14 -13.07 15.44
CA GLN A 65 -24.37 -13.00 16.25
C GLN A 65 -25.68 -13.11 15.46
N SER A 66 -25.64 -13.15 14.12
CA SER A 66 -26.84 -13.23 13.31
C SER A 66 -26.83 -14.52 12.51
N THR A 67 -27.64 -15.49 12.95
CA THR A 67 -27.92 -16.83 12.39
C THR A 67 -28.50 -16.81 10.96
N LYS A 68 -28.26 -15.76 10.16
CA LYS A 68 -28.82 -15.60 8.82
C LYS A 68 -27.74 -15.41 7.77
N LYS A 69 -27.72 -16.35 6.84
CA LYS A 69 -27.08 -16.33 5.53
C LYS A 69 -27.00 -14.93 4.92
N PRO A 70 -25.80 -14.33 4.81
CA PRO A 70 -25.66 -12.96 4.31
C PRO A 70 -25.56 -12.84 2.78
N VAL A 71 -25.22 -13.93 2.07
CA VAL A 71 -24.99 -13.93 0.62
C VAL A 71 -25.91 -14.93 -0.09
N TRP A 72 -26.47 -14.51 -1.22
CA TRP A 72 -27.41 -15.31 -2.00
C TRP A 72 -26.76 -16.51 -2.71
N TRP A 73 -25.47 -16.42 -3.04
CA TRP A 73 -24.75 -17.38 -3.89
C TRP A 73 -24.02 -18.51 -3.14
N MET A 74 -23.87 -18.42 -1.81
CA MET A 74 -23.10 -19.39 -1.01
C MET A 74 -24.05 -20.33 -0.25
N SER A 75 -23.73 -21.60 -0.04
CA SER A 75 -24.54 -22.49 0.83
C SER A 75 -24.32 -22.19 2.32
N GLU A 76 -25.24 -22.62 3.19
CA GLU A 76 -25.06 -22.50 4.65
C GLU A 76 -23.88 -23.35 5.14
N GLU A 77 -23.67 -24.53 4.54
CA GLU A 77 -22.53 -25.40 4.84
C GLU A 77 -21.19 -24.75 4.46
N GLU A 78 -21.13 -24.11 3.28
CA GLU A 78 -19.94 -23.37 2.82
C GLU A 78 -19.65 -22.15 3.72
N TYR A 79 -20.71 -21.54 4.28
CA TYR A 79 -20.61 -20.44 5.24
C TYR A 79 -20.00 -20.89 6.56
N GLN A 80 -20.42 -22.03 7.10
CA GLN A 80 -19.83 -22.58 8.31
C GLN A 80 -18.36 -22.97 8.11
N ILE A 81 -18.03 -23.64 7.00
CA ILE A 81 -16.64 -23.99 6.66
C ILE A 81 -15.75 -22.72 6.59
N SER A 82 -16.29 -21.62 6.09
CA SER A 82 -15.56 -20.35 6.02
C SER A 82 -15.33 -19.73 7.40
N CYS A 83 -16.31 -19.84 8.30
CA CYS A 83 -16.18 -19.42 9.70
C CYS A 83 -15.15 -20.28 10.44
N ASP A 84 -15.21 -21.59 10.29
CA ASP A 84 -14.29 -22.54 10.93
C ASP A 84 -12.84 -22.30 10.48
N ARG A 85 -12.61 -22.07 9.19
CA ARG A 85 -11.28 -21.71 8.65
C ARG A 85 -10.76 -20.41 9.24
N GLN A 86 -11.64 -19.46 9.50
CA GLN A 86 -11.27 -18.17 10.09
C GLN A 86 -10.85 -18.32 11.55
N GLU A 87 -11.56 -19.14 12.33
CA GLU A 87 -11.19 -19.48 13.71
C GLU A 87 -9.89 -20.28 13.76
N GLN A 88 -9.73 -21.28 12.89
CA GLN A 88 -8.49 -22.08 12.77
C GLN A 88 -7.27 -21.25 12.35
N SER A 89 -7.47 -20.13 11.66
CA SER A 89 -6.37 -19.25 11.26
C SER A 89 -5.76 -18.47 12.45
N GLY A 90 -6.33 -18.59 13.66
CA GLY A 90 -5.84 -17.88 14.86
C GLY A 90 -5.96 -16.36 14.75
N ILE A 91 -6.75 -15.88 13.79
CA ILE A 91 -7.04 -14.46 13.60
C ILE A 91 -8.16 -14.14 14.57
N ASP A 92 -7.78 -13.68 15.76
CA ASP A 92 -8.72 -13.27 16.81
C ASP A 92 -9.87 -12.49 16.20
N GLY A 93 -11.08 -13.02 16.39
CA GLY A 93 -12.26 -12.46 15.79
C GLY A 93 -12.44 -11.01 16.20
N SER A 94 -12.85 -10.18 15.24
CA SER A 94 -13.09 -8.75 15.37
C SER A 94 -13.98 -8.42 16.59
N ARG A 95 -13.37 -8.35 17.78
CA ARG A 95 -13.96 -7.75 18.97
C ARG A 95 -14.07 -6.25 18.69
N GLN A 96 -15.19 -5.64 19.09
CA GLN A 96 -15.47 -4.22 18.90
C GLN A 96 -14.22 -3.36 19.21
N LEU A 97 -13.99 -2.31 18.42
CA LEU A 97 -12.87 -1.38 18.57
C LEU A 97 -12.87 -0.81 19.99
N ASP A 98 -12.06 -1.40 20.88
CA ASP A 98 -11.85 -0.87 22.21
C ASP A 98 -10.91 0.33 22.10
N TRP A 99 -11.37 1.48 22.58
CA TRP A 99 -10.61 2.72 22.62
C TRP A 99 -9.24 2.55 23.31
N LYS A 100 -9.14 1.60 24.24
CA LYS A 100 -7.87 1.24 24.89
C LYS A 100 -6.85 0.64 23.93
N VAL A 101 -7.30 -0.22 23.01
CA VAL A 101 -6.43 -0.81 21.97
C VAL A 101 -5.98 0.27 21.01
N VAL A 102 -6.90 1.13 20.56
CA VAL A 102 -6.56 2.27 19.70
C VAL A 102 -5.51 3.17 20.35
N LYS A 103 -5.68 3.54 21.62
CA LYS A 103 -4.70 4.38 22.34
C LYS A 103 -3.34 3.69 22.48
N LYS A 104 -3.32 2.39 22.78
CA LYS A 104 -2.08 1.60 22.87
C LYS A 104 -1.36 1.52 21.52
N THR A 105 -2.11 1.27 20.44
CA THR A 105 -1.59 1.18 19.08
C THR A 105 -1.06 2.53 18.60
N VAL A 106 -1.78 3.63 18.84
CA VAL A 106 -1.30 4.98 18.51
C VAL A 106 0.00 5.32 19.23
N LEU A 107 0.15 5.00 20.52
CA LEU A 107 1.43 5.21 21.23
C LEU A 107 2.52 4.20 20.86
N GLY A 108 2.21 3.20 20.04
CA GLY A 108 3.18 2.25 19.52
C GLY A 108 4.17 2.93 18.58
N TRP A 109 5.46 2.64 18.79
CA TRP A 109 6.52 3.12 17.90
C TRP A 109 6.35 2.58 16.46
N HIS A 110 5.76 1.39 16.31
CA HIS A 110 5.44 0.78 15.02
C HIS A 110 4.54 1.68 14.15
N VAL A 111 3.48 2.26 14.73
CA VAL A 111 2.55 3.13 13.98
C VAL A 111 3.26 4.39 13.50
N HIS A 112 4.07 5.01 14.35
CA HIS A 112 4.80 6.23 13.99
C HIS A 112 5.87 5.95 12.91
N PHE A 113 6.58 4.82 13.03
CA PHE A 113 7.57 4.40 12.04
C PHE A 113 6.92 4.11 10.69
N PHE A 114 5.86 3.30 10.66
CA PHE A 114 5.16 2.98 9.40
C PHE A 114 4.41 4.17 8.82
N ALA A 115 3.81 5.04 9.64
CA ALA A 115 3.17 6.27 9.16
C ALA A 115 4.21 7.21 8.51
N THR A 116 5.34 7.44 9.18
CA THR A 116 6.42 8.27 8.61
C THR A 116 6.93 7.69 7.29
N PHE A 117 7.07 6.36 7.24
CA PHE A 117 7.49 5.66 6.04
C PHE A 117 6.46 5.77 4.91
N TRP A 118 5.16 5.64 5.21
CA TRP A 118 4.08 5.79 4.23
C TRP A 118 3.95 7.21 3.68
N VAL A 119 4.19 8.21 4.54
CA VAL A 119 4.25 9.63 4.16
C VAL A 119 5.41 9.88 3.19
N LEU A 120 6.60 9.37 3.51
CA LEU A 120 7.77 9.49 2.63
C LEU A 120 7.55 8.80 1.29
N LEU A 121 6.84 7.66 1.26
CA LEU A 121 6.46 7.00 0.01
C LEU A 121 5.60 7.92 -0.85
N ASN A 122 4.58 8.53 -0.26
CA ASN A 122 3.71 9.44 -0.99
C ASN A 122 4.45 10.66 -1.52
N ILE A 123 5.42 11.20 -0.77
CA ILE A 123 6.25 12.33 -1.25
C ILE A 123 7.14 11.91 -2.43
N VAL A 124 7.68 10.69 -2.40
CA VAL A 124 8.45 10.13 -3.53
C VAL A 124 7.54 9.83 -4.73
N SER A 125 6.28 9.48 -4.48
CA SER A 125 5.25 9.16 -5.47
C SER A 125 4.60 10.39 -6.12
N LEU A 126 4.73 11.60 -5.55
CA LEU A 126 4.08 12.82 -6.08
C LEU A 126 4.23 13.05 -7.60
N PRO A 127 5.42 12.89 -8.22
CA PRO A 127 5.57 13.07 -9.65
C PRO A 127 4.97 11.92 -10.47
N ASP A 128 4.64 10.77 -9.87
CA ASP A 128 3.86 9.71 -10.49
C ASP A 128 2.46 10.24 -10.82
N GLY A 129 2.00 10.03 -12.05
CA GLY A 129 0.73 10.57 -12.55
C GLY A 129 0.65 12.09 -12.79
N THR A 130 1.57 12.92 -12.31
CA THR A 130 1.52 14.39 -12.48
C THR A 130 2.63 14.95 -13.37
N ALA A 131 3.90 14.55 -13.16
CA ALA A 131 5.04 15.17 -13.82
C ALA A 131 5.09 14.87 -15.33
N MET A 132 4.81 13.62 -15.69
CA MET A 132 4.80 13.15 -17.08
C MET A 132 3.73 13.83 -17.95
N PRO A 133 2.43 13.84 -17.57
CA PRO A 133 1.41 14.51 -18.39
C PRO A 133 1.60 16.02 -18.44
N LEU A 134 2.08 16.68 -17.37
CA LEU A 134 2.36 18.12 -17.38
C LEU A 134 3.54 18.47 -18.29
N TRP A 135 4.59 17.66 -18.31
CA TRP A 135 5.71 17.83 -19.22
C TRP A 135 5.28 17.64 -20.68
N LEU A 136 4.47 16.60 -20.96
CA LEU A 136 3.92 16.35 -22.30
C LEU A 136 2.95 17.45 -22.77
N ASP A 137 2.11 18.00 -21.88
CA ASP A 137 1.25 19.16 -22.20
C ASP A 137 2.06 20.42 -22.48
N TRP A 138 3.16 20.63 -21.76
CA TRP A 138 4.09 21.73 -22.02
C TRP A 138 4.77 21.57 -23.38
N GLU A 139 5.25 20.36 -23.72
CA GLU A 139 5.83 20.10 -25.04
C GLU A 139 4.83 20.23 -26.19
N ARG A 140 3.56 19.88 -25.94
CA ARG A 140 2.46 20.17 -26.88
C ARG A 140 2.32 21.67 -27.12
N LYS A 141 2.25 22.49 -26.06
CA LYS A 141 2.00 23.94 -26.17
C LYS A 141 3.14 24.70 -26.84
N HIS A 142 4.39 24.29 -26.60
CA HIS A 142 5.57 25.02 -27.10
C HIS A 142 6.17 24.45 -28.39
N ASN A 143 6.16 23.12 -28.56
CA ASN A 143 6.80 22.48 -29.72
C ASN A 143 5.80 21.86 -30.70
N HIS A 144 4.49 21.88 -30.43
CA HIS A 144 3.42 21.30 -31.27
C HIS A 144 3.63 19.83 -31.69
N ARG A 145 4.48 19.07 -30.99
CA ARG A 145 4.84 17.69 -31.40
C ARG A 145 3.79 16.65 -31.04
N TYR A 146 2.88 16.95 -30.11
CA TYR A 146 2.00 15.96 -29.50
C TYR A 146 0.53 16.38 -29.51
N THR A 147 -0.34 15.45 -29.90
CA THR A 147 -1.81 15.61 -29.82
C THR A 147 -2.30 15.21 -28.42
N VAL A 148 -3.48 15.70 -27.99
CA VAL A 148 -4.11 15.33 -26.69
C VAL A 148 -4.15 13.82 -26.49
N SER A 149 -4.62 13.09 -27.50
CA SER A 149 -4.65 11.62 -27.52
C SER A 149 -3.29 10.94 -27.37
N GLN A 150 -2.20 11.59 -27.77
CA GLN A 150 -0.85 11.04 -27.63
C GLN A 150 -0.32 11.23 -26.21
N VAL A 151 -0.65 12.34 -25.55
CA VAL A 151 -0.28 12.59 -24.15
C VAL A 151 -0.85 11.50 -23.23
N ASP A 152 -2.13 11.18 -23.41
CA ASP A 152 -2.81 10.14 -22.62
C ASP A 152 -2.19 8.76 -22.88
N ASN A 153 -1.98 8.42 -24.17
CA ASN A 153 -1.39 7.14 -24.55
C ASN A 153 0.05 6.97 -24.03
N TYR A 154 0.86 8.03 -24.03
CA TYR A 154 2.24 7.94 -23.57
C TYR A 154 2.35 7.75 -22.06
N THR A 155 1.41 8.31 -21.30
CA THR A 155 1.35 8.10 -19.85
C THR A 155 1.05 6.64 -19.51
N THR A 156 0.40 5.87 -20.41
CA THR A 156 0.18 4.43 -20.19
C THR A 156 1.46 3.60 -20.17
N PHE A 157 2.55 4.04 -20.81
CA PHE A 157 3.84 3.34 -20.75
C PHE A 157 4.41 3.29 -19.34
N GLN A 158 4.15 4.32 -18.54
CA GLN A 158 4.52 4.36 -17.13
C GLN A 158 3.80 3.23 -16.36
N GLY A 159 2.49 3.07 -16.57
CA GLY A 159 1.70 2.00 -15.96
C GLY A 159 2.14 0.58 -16.36
N VAL A 160 2.59 0.37 -17.61
CA VAL A 160 3.16 -0.93 -18.02
C VAL A 160 4.41 -1.27 -17.20
N ILE A 161 5.31 -0.30 -17.01
CA ILE A 161 6.53 -0.48 -16.23
C ILE A 161 6.18 -0.70 -14.76
N SER A 162 5.17 0.00 -14.24
CA SER A 162 4.63 -0.24 -12.89
C SER A 162 4.17 -1.69 -12.70
N ILE A 163 3.41 -2.24 -13.65
CA ILE A 163 2.87 -3.61 -13.56
C ILE A 163 4.00 -4.64 -13.67
N VAL A 164 4.88 -4.50 -14.66
CA VAL A 164 6.00 -5.41 -14.89
C VAL A 164 6.97 -5.35 -13.71
N GLY A 165 7.35 -4.15 -13.29
CA GLY A 165 8.20 -3.92 -12.12
C GLY A 165 7.59 -4.52 -10.86
N GLN A 166 6.28 -4.35 -10.64
CA GLN A 166 5.60 -4.91 -9.49
C GLN A 166 5.56 -6.45 -9.53
N PHE A 167 5.28 -7.06 -10.68
CA PHE A 167 5.26 -8.52 -10.81
C PHE A 167 6.63 -9.13 -10.48
N PHE A 168 7.71 -8.57 -11.04
CA PHE A 168 9.05 -9.09 -10.84
C PHE A 168 9.62 -8.71 -9.47
N LEU A 169 9.72 -7.42 -9.14
CA LEU A 169 10.42 -6.97 -7.93
C LEU A 169 9.62 -7.24 -6.66
N ALA A 170 8.30 -7.02 -6.65
CA ALA A 170 7.49 -7.35 -5.48
C ALA A 170 7.30 -8.86 -5.34
N GLY A 171 7.16 -9.60 -6.45
CA GLY A 171 7.11 -11.07 -6.43
C GLY A 171 8.40 -11.70 -5.93
N LEU A 172 9.56 -11.21 -6.37
CA LEU A 172 10.86 -11.65 -5.84
C LEU A 172 11.03 -11.27 -4.36
N SER A 173 10.53 -10.11 -3.94
CA SER A 173 10.55 -9.67 -2.53
C SER A 173 9.63 -10.49 -1.61
N ASP A 174 8.69 -11.28 -2.15
CA ASP A 174 7.90 -12.22 -1.36
C ASP A 174 8.65 -13.54 -1.12
N SER A 175 9.46 -13.98 -2.09
CA SER A 175 10.31 -15.17 -1.96
C SER A 175 11.63 -14.92 -1.24
N TYR A 176 12.20 -13.72 -1.38
CA TYR A 176 13.48 -13.32 -0.80
C TYR A 176 13.32 -12.21 0.24
N SER A 177 14.44 -11.77 0.82
CA SER A 177 14.46 -10.64 1.75
C SER A 177 14.00 -9.34 1.09
N ILE A 178 13.17 -8.55 1.79
CA ILE A 178 12.57 -7.30 1.29
C ILE A 178 13.61 -6.19 1.03
N TYR A 179 14.62 -6.11 1.89
CA TYR A 179 15.55 -4.97 1.97
C TYR A 179 16.37 -4.67 0.70
N PRO A 180 16.98 -5.66 0.00
CA PRO A 180 17.77 -5.38 -1.20
C PRO A 180 16.92 -4.85 -2.36
N PHE A 181 15.70 -5.36 -2.54
CA PHE A 181 14.81 -4.93 -3.62
C PHE A 181 14.30 -3.50 -3.40
N LEU A 182 13.92 -3.18 -2.16
CA LEU A 182 13.52 -1.82 -1.80
C LEU A 182 14.67 -0.82 -1.99
N SER A 183 15.89 -1.19 -1.58
CA SER A 183 17.08 -0.34 -1.76
C SER A 183 17.41 -0.13 -3.25
N PHE A 184 17.26 -1.15 -4.08
CA PHE A 184 17.47 -1.07 -5.52
C PHE A 184 16.49 -0.09 -6.18
N VAL A 185 15.19 -0.20 -5.89
CA VAL A 185 14.17 0.73 -6.39
C VAL A 185 14.49 2.16 -5.95
N GLN A 186 14.94 2.33 -4.70
CA GLN A 186 15.29 3.64 -4.17
C GLN A 186 16.49 4.29 -4.88
N LEU A 187 17.50 3.50 -5.25
CA LEU A 187 18.64 3.98 -6.04
C LEU A 187 18.20 4.43 -7.44
N CYS A 188 17.29 3.69 -8.08
CA CYS A 188 16.73 4.08 -9.38
C CYS A 188 15.99 5.43 -9.31
N PHE A 189 15.27 5.70 -8.21
CA PHE A 189 14.63 7.00 -7.99
C PHE A 189 15.62 8.12 -7.74
N ILE A 190 16.68 7.88 -6.96
CA ILE A 190 17.72 8.91 -6.72
C ILE A 190 18.35 9.32 -8.04
N VAL A 191 18.70 8.38 -8.91
CA VAL A 191 19.28 8.66 -10.24
C VAL A 191 18.28 9.43 -11.12
N SER A 192 17.01 9.04 -11.10
CA SER A 192 15.98 9.67 -11.93
C SER A 192 15.66 11.09 -11.47
N TYR A 193 15.42 11.32 -10.18
CA TYR A 193 15.09 12.64 -9.65
C TYR A 193 16.27 13.61 -9.67
N SER A 194 17.50 13.15 -9.39
CA SER A 194 18.69 13.99 -9.53
C SER A 194 18.91 14.43 -10.99
N SER A 195 18.67 13.52 -11.94
CA SER A 195 18.70 13.82 -13.37
C SER A 195 17.63 14.85 -13.76
N LEU A 196 16.37 14.66 -13.33
CA LEU A 196 15.29 15.61 -13.62
C LEU A 196 15.53 16.98 -12.99
N ALA A 197 16.14 17.03 -11.80
CA ALA A 197 16.52 18.27 -11.13
C ALA A 197 17.57 19.07 -11.93
N ALA A 198 18.47 18.42 -12.67
CA ALA A 198 19.45 19.13 -13.50
C ALA A 198 18.83 19.73 -14.79
N TRP A 199 17.73 19.14 -15.29
CA TRP A 199 16.95 19.51 -16.50
C TRP A 199 17.70 19.59 -17.85
N ASN A 200 19.02 19.78 -17.84
CA ASN A 200 19.89 19.87 -19.01
C ASN A 200 20.39 18.48 -19.44
N ILE A 201 19.48 17.72 -20.03
CA ILE A 201 19.67 16.29 -20.30
C ILE A 201 19.10 15.96 -21.69
N PRO A 202 19.68 14.98 -22.41
CA PRO A 202 19.16 14.52 -23.69
C PRO A 202 17.71 14.02 -23.58
N PHE A 203 16.91 14.28 -24.61
CA PHE A 203 15.48 13.96 -24.65
C PHE A 203 15.17 12.49 -24.28
N ALA A 204 15.97 11.54 -24.77
CA ALA A 204 15.80 10.12 -24.47
C ALA A 204 15.98 9.79 -22.98
N TRP A 205 16.92 10.46 -22.28
CA TRP A 205 17.13 10.22 -20.86
C TRP A 205 16.01 10.82 -20.00
N LYS A 206 15.40 11.93 -20.45
CA LYS A 206 14.19 12.46 -19.79
C LYS A 206 13.05 11.46 -19.82
N TRP A 207 12.80 10.82 -20.98
CA TRP A 207 11.83 9.74 -21.09
C TRP A 207 12.13 8.58 -20.15
N ILE A 208 13.37 8.08 -20.15
CA ILE A 208 13.78 6.97 -19.28
C ILE A 208 13.54 7.32 -17.81
N CYS A 209 13.94 8.51 -17.37
CA CYS A 209 13.76 8.91 -15.99
C CYS A 209 12.28 9.08 -15.62
N MET A 210 11.44 9.61 -16.51
CA MET A 210 9.98 9.68 -16.28
C MET A 210 9.34 8.30 -16.21
N LEU A 211 9.83 7.35 -17.01
CA LEU A 211 9.37 5.96 -16.99
C LEU A 211 9.79 5.21 -15.73
N ILE A 212 10.99 5.50 -15.19
CA ILE A 212 11.46 4.93 -13.92
C ILE A 212 10.60 5.39 -12.75
N ILE A 213 10.01 6.60 -12.77
CA ILE A 213 9.06 7.08 -11.75
C ILE A 213 7.88 6.11 -11.59
N GLY A 214 7.46 5.43 -12.66
CA GLY A 214 6.41 4.42 -12.63
C GLY A 214 6.72 3.19 -11.74
N LEU A 215 7.96 2.96 -11.32
CA LEU A 215 8.29 1.89 -10.37
C LEU A 215 7.75 2.14 -8.95
N ASP A 216 7.05 3.24 -8.68
CA ASP A 216 6.55 3.57 -7.34
C ASP A 216 5.52 2.54 -6.83
N SER A 217 4.74 1.94 -7.72
CA SER A 217 3.82 0.85 -7.39
C SER A 217 4.51 -0.34 -6.69
N VAL A 218 5.79 -0.56 -6.98
CA VAL A 218 6.62 -1.60 -6.36
C VAL A 218 6.84 -1.28 -4.88
N ASN A 219 7.17 -0.03 -4.57
CA ASN A 219 7.37 0.41 -3.20
C ASN A 219 6.09 0.23 -2.38
N GLN A 220 4.95 0.71 -2.89
CA GLN A 220 3.67 0.54 -2.19
C GLN A 220 3.35 -0.95 -1.91
N ALA A 221 3.61 -1.83 -2.88
CA ALA A 221 3.38 -3.27 -2.74
C ALA A 221 4.29 -3.93 -1.71
N ILE A 222 5.59 -3.62 -1.74
CA ILE A 222 6.58 -4.17 -0.80
C ILE A 222 6.28 -3.73 0.63
N VAL A 223 5.96 -2.45 0.82
CA VAL A 223 5.74 -1.86 2.15
C VAL A 223 4.42 -2.32 2.76
N SER A 224 3.35 -2.40 1.98
CA SER A 224 2.10 -3.01 2.44
C SER A 224 2.29 -4.48 2.82
N GLY A 225 3.08 -5.23 2.03
CA GLY A 225 3.49 -6.60 2.37
C GLY A 225 4.24 -6.66 3.70
N TRP A 226 5.17 -5.73 3.93
CA TRP A 226 5.95 -5.67 5.17
C TRP A 226 5.10 -5.36 6.41
N ILE A 227 4.19 -4.37 6.33
CA ILE A 227 3.25 -4.05 7.42
C ILE A 227 2.40 -5.28 7.76
N ASN A 228 1.92 -5.99 6.73
CA ASN A 228 1.15 -7.21 6.92
C ASN A 228 1.94 -8.33 7.62
N ARG A 229 3.25 -8.44 7.36
CA ARG A 229 4.14 -9.41 8.04
C ARG A 229 4.39 -9.03 9.50
N VAL A 230 4.66 -7.74 9.78
CA VAL A 230 4.93 -7.26 11.15
C VAL A 230 3.69 -7.36 12.03
N CYS A 231 2.54 -6.96 11.51
CA CYS A 231 1.27 -7.00 12.24
C CYS A 231 0.50 -8.32 12.05
N ARG A 232 1.18 -9.43 11.73
CA ARG A 232 0.53 -10.73 11.47
C ARG A 232 -0.24 -11.26 12.69
N HIS A 233 0.23 -10.93 13.89
CA HIS A 233 -0.28 -11.49 15.15
C HIS A 233 -1.56 -10.80 15.65
N ASP A 234 -1.82 -9.54 15.28
CA ASP A 234 -3.06 -8.84 15.63
C ASP A 234 -3.66 -8.16 14.39
N SER A 235 -4.76 -8.73 13.89
CA SER A 235 -5.46 -8.23 12.71
C SER A 235 -6.05 -6.83 12.91
N ARG A 236 -6.40 -6.46 14.16
CA ARG A 236 -6.95 -5.14 14.49
C ARG A 236 -5.86 -4.08 14.43
N GLU A 237 -4.71 -4.38 15.05
CA GLU A 237 -3.54 -3.52 14.98
C GLU A 237 -3.13 -3.31 13.52
N ARG A 238 -3.08 -4.39 12.72
CA ARG A 238 -2.77 -4.32 11.30
C ARG A 238 -3.71 -3.40 10.52
N ALA A 239 -5.01 -3.63 10.64
CA ALA A 239 -6.01 -2.83 9.92
C ALA A 239 -5.95 -1.35 10.33
N PHE A 240 -5.77 -1.10 11.62
CA PHE A 240 -5.63 0.26 12.15
C PHE A 240 -4.33 0.93 11.67
N VAL A 241 -3.18 0.25 11.74
CA VAL A 241 -1.87 0.78 11.29
C VAL A 241 -1.92 1.13 9.81
N ILE A 242 -2.47 0.24 8.97
CA ILE A 242 -2.59 0.47 7.52
C ILE A 242 -3.50 1.66 7.25
N GLY A 243 -4.71 1.67 7.84
CA GLY A 243 -5.68 2.75 7.63
C GLY A 243 -5.19 4.10 8.16
N TYR A 244 -4.56 4.13 9.33
CA TYR A 244 -3.99 5.34 9.91
C TYR A 244 -2.82 5.89 9.09
N SER A 245 -1.89 5.02 8.68
CA SER A 245 -0.73 5.41 7.87
C SER A 245 -1.17 5.97 6.51
N ASP A 246 -2.18 5.35 5.89
CA ASP A 246 -2.73 5.82 4.63
C ASP A 246 -3.46 7.16 4.79
N ALA A 247 -4.31 7.31 5.80
CA ALA A 247 -5.03 8.55 6.07
C ALA A 247 -4.10 9.75 6.34
N VAL A 248 -3.08 9.57 7.19
CA VAL A 248 -2.09 10.62 7.49
C VAL A 248 -1.31 11.00 6.23
N SER A 249 -0.94 10.01 5.43
CA SER A 249 -0.20 10.25 4.21
C SER A 249 -1.00 10.98 3.14
N GLN A 250 -2.26 10.59 2.95
CA GLN A 250 -3.15 11.29 2.02
C GLN A 250 -3.46 12.71 2.48
N ALA A 251 -3.58 12.94 3.80
CA ALA A 251 -3.71 14.29 4.34
C ALA A 251 -2.49 15.17 4.01
N ILE A 252 -1.28 14.61 4.06
CA ILE A 252 -0.05 15.32 3.69
C ILE A 252 0.03 15.52 2.18
N ASN A 253 -0.38 14.53 1.38
CA ASN A 253 -0.33 14.58 -0.08
C ASN A 253 -1.08 15.80 -0.65
N ILE A 254 -2.28 16.11 -0.12
CA ILE A 254 -3.16 17.19 -0.62
C ILE A 254 -2.42 18.53 -0.75
N TRP A 255 -1.74 18.99 0.30
CA TRP A 255 -1.05 20.28 0.27
C TRP A 255 0.34 20.18 -0.37
N THR A 256 1.01 19.04 -0.19
CA THR A 256 2.33 18.75 -0.73
C THR A 256 2.34 18.81 -2.26
N ASN A 257 1.30 18.26 -2.92
CA ASN A 257 1.16 18.31 -4.37
C ASN A 257 1.05 19.75 -4.89
N ILE A 258 0.22 20.57 -4.23
CA ILE A 258 0.00 21.98 -4.59
C ILE A 258 1.28 22.81 -4.41
N VAL A 259 2.02 22.59 -3.32
CA VAL A 259 3.20 23.39 -2.98
C VAL A 259 4.42 23.00 -3.82
N PHE A 260 4.65 21.72 -4.07
CA PHE A 260 5.87 21.25 -4.73
C PHE A 260 5.75 21.09 -6.24
N TYR A 261 4.53 20.90 -6.77
CA TYR A 261 4.25 20.80 -8.20
C TYR A 261 3.21 21.84 -8.68
N PRO A 262 3.42 23.15 -8.42
CA PRO A 262 2.54 24.18 -8.93
C PRO A 262 2.57 24.23 -10.46
N THR A 263 1.39 24.24 -11.10
CA THR A 263 1.24 24.29 -12.57
C THR A 263 1.95 25.47 -13.23
N SER A 264 2.20 26.54 -12.48
CA SER A 264 2.94 27.74 -12.92
C SER A 264 4.43 27.49 -13.20
N HIS A 265 5.05 26.48 -12.58
CA HIS A 265 6.47 26.15 -12.76
C HIS A 265 6.71 25.02 -13.77
N ALA A 266 5.66 24.57 -14.48
CA ALA A 266 5.82 23.62 -15.58
C ALA A 266 6.74 24.22 -16.66
N PRO A 267 7.75 23.47 -17.16
CA PRO A 267 8.02 22.05 -16.96
C PRO A 267 9.12 21.77 -15.93
N LYS A 268 9.80 22.81 -15.44
CA LYS A 268 10.97 22.71 -14.56
C LYS A 268 10.54 22.75 -13.10
N PHE A 269 10.05 21.62 -12.58
CA PHE A 269 9.74 21.46 -11.15
C PHE A 269 11.00 21.26 -10.31
N HIS A 270 12.00 22.15 -10.40
CA HIS A 270 13.29 21.98 -9.72
C HIS A 270 13.13 21.74 -8.20
N LEU A 271 12.25 22.50 -7.54
CA LEU A 271 11.98 22.33 -6.11
C LEU A 271 11.32 20.96 -5.80
N GLY A 272 10.33 20.56 -6.60
CA GLY A 272 9.66 19.27 -6.45
C GLY A 272 10.63 18.10 -6.63
N PHE A 273 11.47 18.12 -7.67
CA PHE A 273 12.43 17.05 -7.93
C PHE A 273 13.56 16.97 -6.88
N ILE A 274 14.02 18.11 -6.34
CA ILE A 274 15.01 18.11 -5.25
C ILE A 274 14.41 17.48 -3.99
N ILE A 275 13.18 17.85 -3.63
CA ILE A 275 12.53 17.35 -2.42
C ILE A 275 12.21 15.86 -2.55
N SER A 276 11.75 15.40 -3.72
CA SER A 276 11.59 13.98 -4.02
C SER A 276 12.93 13.22 -3.99
N THR A 277 14.04 13.84 -4.40
CA THR A 277 15.39 13.24 -4.28
C THR A 277 15.82 13.11 -2.81
N VAL A 278 15.59 14.14 -1.99
CA VAL A 278 15.92 14.10 -0.55
C VAL A 278 15.07 13.06 0.18
N ALA A 279 13.76 13.03 -0.10
CA ALA A 279 12.85 12.01 0.41
C ALA A 279 13.30 10.60 -0.02
N ALA A 280 13.77 10.46 -1.25
CA ALA A 280 14.30 9.22 -1.78
C ALA A 280 15.59 8.76 -1.06
N ILE A 281 16.50 9.68 -0.74
CA ILE A 281 17.71 9.37 0.04
C ILE A 281 17.34 8.97 1.46
N LEU A 282 16.40 9.68 2.11
CA LEU A 282 15.91 9.32 3.45
C LEU A 282 15.30 7.91 3.45
N MET A 283 14.49 7.61 2.43
CA MET A 283 13.91 6.29 2.19
C MET A 283 14.94 5.17 2.05
N LEU A 284 16.17 5.44 1.60
CA LEU A 284 17.23 4.44 1.51
C LEU A 284 17.67 3.95 2.89
N PHE A 285 17.65 4.83 3.90
CA PHE A 285 18.11 4.53 5.26
C PHE A 285 17.02 3.95 6.17
N LEU A 286 15.74 4.24 5.93
CA LEU A 286 14.63 3.72 6.73
C LEU A 286 14.50 2.18 6.76
N PRO A 287 14.68 1.42 5.67
CA PRO A 287 14.63 -0.05 5.72
C PRO A 287 15.72 -0.65 6.62
N ILE A 288 16.89 0.01 6.72
CA ILE A 288 17.97 -0.40 7.63
C ILE A 288 17.51 -0.23 9.08
N LEU A 289 16.91 0.92 9.41
CA LEU A 289 16.32 1.18 10.73
C LEU A 289 15.19 0.20 11.07
N GLY A 290 14.36 -0.15 10.09
CA GLY A 290 13.30 -1.14 10.25
C GLY A 290 13.80 -2.57 10.45
N HIS A 291 14.93 -2.93 9.84
CA HIS A 291 15.59 -4.21 10.12
C HIS A 291 16.06 -4.29 11.58
N PHE A 292 16.67 -3.22 12.10
CA PHE A 292 17.05 -3.14 13.50
C PHE A 292 15.84 -3.13 14.43
N GLY A 293 14.79 -2.38 14.10
CA GLY A 293 13.55 -2.33 14.86
C GLY A 293 12.83 -3.69 14.92
N SER A 294 12.76 -4.41 13.80
CA SER A 294 12.15 -5.75 13.74
C SER A 294 12.95 -6.78 14.54
N LYS A 295 14.29 -6.72 14.49
CA LYS A 295 15.15 -7.55 15.35
C LYS A 295 14.94 -7.25 16.83
N TRP A 296 14.81 -5.97 17.18
CA TRP A 296 14.56 -5.55 18.56
C TRP A 296 13.20 -6.02 19.08
N ASP A 297 12.13 -5.91 18.27
CA ASP A 297 10.79 -6.39 18.64
C ASP A 297 10.76 -7.91 18.79
N THR A 298 11.44 -8.64 17.87
CA THR A 298 11.58 -10.10 17.96
C THR A 298 12.31 -10.51 19.24
N GLN A 299 13.40 -9.83 19.60
CA GLN A 299 14.13 -10.10 20.85
C GLN A 299 13.32 -9.78 22.10
N ARG A 300 12.51 -8.73 22.06
CA ARG A 300 11.65 -8.36 23.19
C ARG A 300 10.55 -9.40 23.42
N ARG A 301 9.89 -9.86 22.35
CA ARG A 301 8.89 -10.93 22.42
C ARG A 301 9.49 -12.26 22.87
N LEU A 302 10.69 -12.60 22.41
CA LEU A 302 11.39 -13.80 22.88
C LEU A 302 11.62 -13.76 24.40
N LYS A 303 12.02 -12.59 24.94
CA LYS A 303 12.19 -12.42 26.39
C LYS A 303 10.86 -12.53 27.15
N GLU A 304 9.77 -11.99 26.61
CA GLU A 304 8.44 -12.10 27.21
C GLU A 304 7.97 -13.58 27.26
N ILE A 305 8.18 -14.33 26.16
CA ILE A 305 7.88 -15.78 26.11
C ILE A 305 8.78 -16.57 27.07
N GLU A 306 10.07 -16.26 27.14
CA GLU A 306 10.99 -16.90 28.10
C GLU A 306 10.57 -16.65 29.56
N GLN A 307 10.06 -15.46 29.87
CA GLN A 307 9.51 -15.14 31.19
C GLN A 307 8.23 -15.93 31.49
N GLU A 308 7.27 -15.97 30.57
CA GLU A 308 6.03 -16.76 30.75
C GLU A 308 6.32 -18.26 30.91
N VAL A 309 7.22 -18.83 30.10
CA VAL A 309 7.63 -20.24 30.23
C VAL A 309 8.37 -20.49 31.54
N GLY A 310 9.17 -19.52 32.01
CA GLY A 310 9.85 -19.57 33.31
C GLY A 310 8.86 -19.58 34.48
N GLU A 311 7.84 -18.74 34.44
CA GLU A 311 6.78 -18.70 35.45
C GLU A 311 5.98 -20.01 35.48
N ILE A 312 5.61 -20.55 34.31
CA ILE A 312 4.90 -21.84 34.21
C ILE A 312 5.75 -22.98 34.78
N ARG A 313 7.06 -23.03 34.46
CA ARG A 313 7.96 -24.03 35.04
C ARG A 313 8.06 -23.91 36.56
N SER A 314 8.22 -22.70 37.10
CA SER A 314 8.30 -22.47 38.54
C SER A 314 7.03 -22.90 39.27
N SER A 315 5.86 -22.64 38.67
CA SER A 315 4.57 -23.07 39.22
C SER A 315 4.41 -24.59 39.18
N THR A 316 4.84 -25.26 38.10
CA THR A 316 4.82 -26.72 37.98
C THR A 316 5.75 -27.40 38.99
N ASP A 317 6.95 -26.85 39.20
CA ASP A 317 7.90 -27.37 40.19
C ASP A 317 7.39 -27.19 41.63
N SER A 318 6.72 -26.06 41.92
CA SER A 318 6.09 -25.86 43.23
C SER A 318 4.95 -26.84 43.52
N VAL A 319 4.15 -27.17 42.51
CA VAL A 319 3.07 -28.17 42.64
C VAL A 319 3.64 -29.57 42.82
N ASN A 320 4.69 -29.94 42.08
CA ASN A 320 5.34 -31.24 42.25
C ASN A 320 5.98 -31.40 43.65
N LEU A 321 6.58 -30.33 44.18
CA LEU A 321 7.14 -30.32 45.54
C LEU A 321 6.05 -30.46 46.62
N GLU A 322 4.87 -29.85 46.45
CA GLU A 322 3.74 -30.05 47.36
C GLU A 322 3.19 -31.49 47.32
N VAL A 323 3.14 -32.11 46.14
CA VAL A 323 2.70 -33.50 45.97
C VAL A 323 3.67 -34.48 46.62
N ASP A 324 4.99 -34.31 46.45
CA ASP A 324 6.01 -35.13 47.12
C ASP A 324 5.98 -34.96 48.65
N HIS A 325 5.67 -33.75 49.14
CA HIS A 325 5.46 -33.50 50.57
C HIS A 325 4.17 -34.13 51.13
N ALA A 326 3.11 -34.25 50.32
CA ALA A 326 1.90 -34.97 50.69
C ALA A 326 2.12 -36.49 50.75
N ASP A 327 2.76 -37.07 49.73
CA ASP A 327 3.07 -38.51 49.65
C ASP A 327 4.03 -38.98 50.76
N SER A 328 4.96 -38.12 51.17
CA SER A 328 5.88 -38.42 52.27
C SER A 328 5.25 -38.34 53.66
N ASN A 329 4.15 -37.58 53.82
CA ASN A 329 3.37 -37.55 55.05
C ASN A 329 2.40 -38.74 55.15
N GLU A 330 1.82 -39.19 54.04
CA GLU A 330 0.97 -40.39 54.01
C GLU A 330 1.75 -41.68 54.33
N LYS A 331 3.02 -41.78 53.93
CA LYS A 331 3.88 -42.95 54.28
C LYS A 331 4.37 -42.97 55.74
N LYS A 332 4.09 -41.93 56.53
CA LYS A 332 4.52 -41.82 57.93
C LYS A 332 3.39 -42.03 58.95
N GLN A 333 2.14 -42.19 58.49
CA GLN A 333 1.03 -42.74 59.28
C GLN A 333 0.90 -44.24 59.00
#